data_AF-A0A158QQH1-F1
#
_entry.id   AF-A0A158QQH1-F1
#
_cell.length_a   1.000
_cell.length_b   1.000
_cell.length_c   1.000
_cell.angle_alpha   90.00
_cell.angle_beta   90.00
_cell.angle_gamma   90.00
#
_symmetry.space_group_name_H-M   'P 1'
#
loop_
_entity.id
_entity.type
_entity.pdbx_description
1 polymer ?
#
loop_
_entity_poly.entity_id
_entity_poly.type
_entity_poly.pdbx_seq_one_letter_code
_entity_poly.pdbx_strand_id
1 'polypeptide(L)'
;MTIVKERPQTIIAQTREEMCQNIKEYLVETLAHLIKYNGLISIGVSGGSMPKLFCDVLKSIENLEWKRIRLFMVDERIVPTTDPDSNYGQYLANLPPECHQFIVPIEISETASKTALQYEATLRSALCPEQIGRLPRFDILFLGMGPDGHTCSLFPNHRLLQKVSLLASDAFSTIVSFGGTILLRNL
;
A
#
# COMPACT_ATOMS: atom_id res chain seq x y z
N MET A 1 -26.26 -0.60 -2.71
CA MET A 1 -24.96 -0.42 -3.39
C MET A 1 -24.65 -1.73 -4.09
N THR A 2 -24.91 -1.79 -5.40
CA THR A 2 -24.66 -3.00 -6.21
C THR A 2 -23.16 -3.11 -6.41
N ILE A 3 -22.51 -4.08 -5.77
CA ILE A 3 -21.14 -4.44 -6.10
C ILE A 3 -21.22 -5.12 -7.47
N VAL A 4 -20.97 -4.36 -8.54
CA VAL A 4 -20.66 -4.95 -9.84
C VAL A 4 -19.34 -5.67 -9.62
N LYS A 5 -19.38 -7.00 -9.45
CA LYS A 5 -18.16 -7.82 -9.43
C LYS A 5 -17.64 -7.86 -10.86
N GLU A 6 -16.86 -6.85 -11.22
CA GLU A 6 -16.02 -6.95 -12.41
C GLU A 6 -15.10 -8.16 -12.23
N ARG A 7 -14.95 -8.96 -13.29
CA ARG A 7 -14.04 -10.10 -13.25
C ARG A 7 -12.61 -9.56 -13.19
N PRO A 8 -11.74 -10.09 -12.31
CA PRO A 8 -10.35 -9.69 -12.30
C PRO A 8 -9.75 -9.95 -13.69
N GLN A 9 -9.06 -8.96 -14.23
CA GLN A 9 -8.27 -9.16 -15.44
C GLN A 9 -6.97 -9.87 -15.06
N THR A 10 -6.60 -10.89 -15.82
CA THR A 10 -5.35 -11.63 -15.62
C THR A 10 -4.42 -11.35 -16.78
N ILE A 11 -3.25 -10.79 -16.47
CA ILE A 11 -2.19 -10.51 -17.43
C ILE A 11 -0.99 -11.39 -17.03
N ILE A 12 -0.49 -12.19 -17.96
CA ILE A 12 0.65 -13.09 -17.74
C ILE A 12 1.83 -12.54 -18.54
N ALA A 13 2.81 -11.98 -17.84
CA ALA A 13 4.07 -11.58 -18.43
C ALA A 13 5.06 -12.77 -18.46
N GLN A 14 5.77 -12.94 -19.57
CA GLN A 14 6.79 -13.98 -19.75
C GLN A 14 8.15 -13.55 -19.17
N THR A 15 8.39 -12.25 -19.08
CA THR A 15 9.63 -11.68 -18.52
C THR A 15 9.36 -10.60 -17.49
N ARG A 16 10.39 -10.26 -16.73
CA ARG A 16 10.32 -9.15 -15.76
C ARG A 16 10.12 -7.82 -16.49
N GLU A 17 10.74 -7.64 -17.64
CA GLU A 17 10.65 -6.43 -18.47
C GLU A 17 9.22 -6.25 -18.98
N GLU A 18 8.59 -7.32 -19.47
CA GLU A 18 7.19 -7.31 -19.89
C GLU A 18 6.26 -6.99 -18.70
N MET A 19 6.52 -7.57 -17.52
CA MET A 19 5.77 -7.26 -16.31
C MET A 19 5.88 -5.78 -15.93
N CYS A 20 7.09 -5.21 -15.94
CA CYS A 20 7.32 -3.79 -15.68
C CYS A 20 6.57 -2.91 -16.69
N GLN A 21 6.59 -3.28 -17.97
CA GLN A 21 5.91 -2.54 -19.03
C GLN A 21 4.38 -2.57 -18.85
N ASN A 22 3.81 -3.73 -18.55
CA ASN A 22 2.38 -3.88 -18.28
C ASN A 22 1.94 -3.04 -17.06
N ILE A 23 2.73 -3.04 -15.99
CA ILE A 23 2.46 -2.21 -14.80
C ILE A 23 2.57 -0.73 -15.16
N LYS A 24 3.57 -0.34 -15.95
CA LYS A 24 3.77 1.05 -16.41
C LYS A 24 2.56 1.54 -17.19
N GLU A 25 2.10 0.78 -18.17
CA GLU A 25 0.94 1.12 -19.00
C GLU A 25 -0.33 1.27 -18.16
N TYR A 26 -0.58 0.31 -17.27
CA TYR A 26 -1.69 0.37 -16.32
C TYR A 26 -1.63 1.63 -15.44
N LEU A 27 -0.46 1.94 -14.87
CA LEU A 27 -0.29 3.11 -14.01
C LEU A 27 -0.47 4.41 -14.80
N VAL A 28 0.10 4.54 -15.99
CA VAL A 28 -0.04 5.75 -16.82
C VAL A 28 -1.51 6.01 -17.14
N GLU A 29 -2.25 4.99 -17.59
CA GLU A 29 -3.67 5.13 -17.91
C GLU A 29 -4.50 5.46 -16.66
N THR A 30 -4.27 4.73 -15.56
CA THR A 30 -5.00 4.92 -14.31
C THR A 30 -4.72 6.29 -13.70
N LEU A 31 -3.46 6.72 -13.66
CA LEU A 31 -3.10 8.04 -13.13
C LEU A 31 -3.66 9.16 -14.01
N ALA A 32 -3.58 9.05 -15.35
CA ALA A 32 -4.18 10.04 -16.24
C ALA A 32 -5.70 10.18 -16.05
N HIS A 33 -6.39 9.07 -15.74
CA HIS A 33 -7.80 9.10 -15.36
C HIS A 33 -8.00 9.76 -14.00
N LEU A 34 -7.29 9.32 -12.95
CA LEU A 34 -7.46 9.81 -11.58
C LEU A 34 -7.10 11.29 -11.42
N ILE A 35 -6.04 11.78 -12.09
CA ILE A 35 -5.61 13.18 -12.03
C ILE A 35 -6.72 14.14 -12.52
N LYS A 36 -7.58 13.70 -13.44
CA LYS A 36 -8.70 14.52 -13.95
C LYS A 36 -9.80 14.74 -12.91
N TYR A 37 -9.99 13.79 -12.00
CA TYR A 37 -11.12 13.78 -11.07
C TYR A 37 -10.73 14.01 -9.61
N ASN A 38 -9.49 13.67 -9.24
CA ASN A 38 -9.00 13.72 -7.86
C ASN A 38 -7.84 14.72 -7.74
N GLY A 39 -7.83 15.47 -6.63
CA GLY A 39 -6.73 16.38 -6.32
C GLY A 39 -5.43 15.63 -6.00
N LEU A 40 -5.54 14.56 -5.21
CA LEU A 40 -4.43 13.75 -4.72
C LEU A 40 -4.79 12.25 -4.85
N ILE A 41 -3.81 11.45 -5.24
CA ILE A 41 -3.92 10.04 -5.56
C ILE A 41 -3.18 9.25 -4.49
N SER A 42 -3.91 8.35 -3.87
CA SER A 42 -3.45 7.49 -2.79
C SER A 42 -3.14 6.09 -3.31
N ILE A 43 -1.88 5.68 -3.16
CA ILE A 43 -1.41 4.35 -3.57
C ILE A 43 -0.91 3.61 -2.34
N GLY A 44 -1.59 2.52 -1.99
CA GLY A 44 -1.09 1.58 -0.98
C GLY A 44 -0.09 0.60 -1.63
N VAL A 45 1.09 0.47 -1.04
CA VAL A 45 2.19 -0.34 -1.58
C VAL A 45 2.70 -1.35 -0.56
N SER A 46 2.99 -2.57 -1.03
CA SER A 46 3.44 -3.70 -0.22
C SER A 46 4.96 -3.86 -0.21
N GLY A 47 5.48 -4.69 0.69
CA GLY A 47 6.89 -5.01 0.83
C GLY A 47 7.44 -6.11 -0.10
N GLY A 48 8.56 -6.72 0.32
CA GLY A 48 9.16 -7.87 -0.36
C GLY A 48 9.94 -7.48 -1.61
N SER A 49 9.67 -8.13 -2.75
CA SER A 49 10.29 -7.76 -4.03
C SER A 49 9.68 -6.52 -4.70
N MET A 50 8.58 -6.00 -4.13
CA MET A 50 7.76 -4.93 -4.70
C MET A 50 8.41 -3.54 -4.66
N PRO A 51 9.12 -3.12 -3.58
CA PRO A 51 9.71 -1.78 -3.53
C PRO A 51 10.62 -1.52 -4.72
N LYS A 52 11.54 -2.44 -5.03
CA LYS A 52 12.41 -2.32 -6.19
C LYS A 52 11.62 -2.26 -7.50
N LEU A 53 10.70 -3.21 -7.71
CA LEU A 53 9.90 -3.29 -8.94
C LEU A 53 9.07 -2.03 -9.17
N PHE A 54 8.30 -1.62 -8.18
CA PHE A 54 7.37 -0.50 -8.28
C PHE A 54 8.12 0.82 -8.45
N CYS A 55 9.20 1.04 -7.68
CA CYS A 55 10.01 2.24 -7.83
C CYS A 55 10.70 2.31 -9.20
N ASP A 56 11.21 1.20 -9.73
CA ASP A 56 11.78 1.15 -11.08
C ASP A 56 10.73 1.51 -12.15
N VAL A 57 9.49 1.03 -12.00
CA VAL A 57 8.38 1.43 -12.88
C VAL A 57 8.07 2.92 -12.75
N LEU A 58 7.89 3.46 -11.53
CA LEU A 58 7.59 4.89 -11.33
C LEU A 58 8.67 5.80 -11.92
N LYS A 59 9.95 5.46 -11.74
CA LYS A 59 11.09 6.20 -12.32
C LYS A 59 11.10 6.15 -13.85
N SER A 60 10.51 5.13 -14.46
CA SER A 60 10.42 4.99 -15.92
C SER A 60 9.29 5.80 -16.55
N ILE A 61 8.36 6.33 -15.76
CA ILE A 61 7.24 7.14 -16.26
C ILE A 61 7.72 8.58 -16.43
N GLU A 62 7.73 9.04 -17.68
CA GLU A 62 8.06 10.43 -18.01
C GLU A 62 6.97 11.38 -17.49
N ASN A 63 7.39 12.55 -16.99
CA ASN A 63 6.49 13.61 -16.52
C ASN A 63 5.49 13.16 -15.44
N LEU A 64 5.85 12.17 -14.62
CA LEU A 64 5.02 11.73 -13.50
C LEU A 64 4.73 12.89 -12.54
N GLU A 65 3.46 13.20 -12.31
CA GLU A 65 3.01 14.26 -11.40
C GLU A 65 3.15 13.84 -9.92
N TRP A 66 4.39 13.64 -9.46
CA TRP A 66 4.72 13.20 -8.10
C TRP A 66 3.99 13.96 -6.98
N LYS A 67 3.77 15.28 -7.17
CA LYS A 67 3.05 16.12 -6.21
C LYS A 67 1.62 15.65 -5.95
N ARG A 68 1.00 14.97 -6.91
CA ARG A 68 -0.34 14.38 -6.80
C ARG A 68 -0.33 12.97 -6.23
N ILE A 69 0.82 12.32 -6.08
CA ILE A 69 0.89 10.94 -5.59
C ILE A 69 1.23 10.95 -4.10
N ARG A 70 0.57 10.09 -3.33
CA ARG A 70 0.99 9.71 -1.98
C ARG A 70 1.08 8.20 -1.87
N LEU A 71 2.24 7.72 -1.45
CA LEU A 71 2.51 6.31 -1.21
C LEU A 71 2.29 5.98 0.26
N PHE A 72 1.55 4.91 0.54
CA PHE A 72 1.26 4.43 1.88
C PHE A 72 1.68 2.98 2.01
N MET A 73 2.31 2.61 3.12
CA MET A 73 2.61 1.22 3.39
C MET A 73 1.31 0.50 3.77
N VAL A 74 1.00 -0.59 3.08
CA VAL A 74 -0.18 -1.42 3.43
C VAL A 74 0.13 -2.42 4.55
N ASP A 75 1.43 -2.67 4.76
CA ASP A 75 2.00 -3.35 5.90
C ASP A 75 3.45 -2.89 6.11
N GLU A 76 3.94 -3.06 7.33
CA GLU A 76 5.32 -2.77 7.68
C GLU A 76 5.75 -3.65 8.86
N ARG A 77 7.05 -3.98 8.91
CA ARG A 77 7.67 -4.67 10.04
C ARG A 77 8.06 -3.66 11.11
N ILE A 78 7.88 -4.01 12.37
CA ILE A 78 8.26 -3.21 13.53
C ILE A 78 9.77 -3.35 13.74
N VAL A 79 10.52 -2.71 12.84
CA VAL A 79 11.98 -2.63 12.84
C VAL A 79 12.38 -1.19 12.51
N PRO A 80 13.60 -0.75 12.85
CA PRO A 80 14.09 0.58 12.47
C PRO A 80 14.02 0.79 10.95
N THR A 81 13.80 2.03 10.49
CA THR A 81 13.75 2.38 9.05
C THR A 81 15.04 2.03 8.30
N THR A 82 16.18 1.96 8.99
CA THR A 82 17.47 1.56 8.42
C THR A 82 17.64 0.05 8.28
N ASP A 83 16.73 -0.73 8.87
CA ASP A 83 16.77 -2.18 8.78
C ASP A 83 16.42 -2.62 7.35
N PRO A 84 17.16 -3.59 6.76
CA PRO A 84 16.86 -4.10 5.42
C PRO A 84 15.45 -4.66 5.29
N ASP A 85 14.82 -5.09 6.38
CA ASP A 85 13.46 -5.59 6.37
C ASP A 85 12.42 -4.48 6.32
N SER A 86 12.72 -3.22 6.65
CA SER A 86 11.72 -2.13 6.60
C SER A 86 11.23 -1.89 5.17
N ASN A 87 9.92 -2.05 4.94
CA ASN A 87 9.29 -1.73 3.67
C ASN A 87 9.46 -0.23 3.35
N TYR A 88 9.17 0.64 4.31
CA TYR A 88 9.35 2.09 4.20
C TYR A 88 10.81 2.46 3.88
N GLY A 89 11.75 1.87 4.61
CA GLY A 89 13.19 2.00 4.34
C GLY A 89 13.57 1.57 2.93
N GLN A 90 13.04 0.45 2.44
CA GLN A 90 13.27 0.00 1.07
C GLN A 90 12.68 0.94 0.01
N TYR A 91 11.49 1.51 0.22
CA TYR A 91 10.94 2.51 -0.71
C TYR A 91 11.79 3.78 -0.75
N LEU A 92 12.25 4.27 0.41
CA LEU A 92 13.19 5.39 0.48
C LEU A 92 14.50 5.11 -0.25
N ALA A 93 15.06 3.91 -0.08
CA ALA A 93 16.32 3.52 -0.73
C ALA A 93 16.21 3.39 -2.26
N ASN A 94 15.02 3.05 -2.78
CA ASN A 94 14.81 2.83 -4.22
C ASN A 94 14.30 4.07 -4.98
N LEU A 95 13.87 5.12 -4.27
CA LEU A 95 13.39 6.38 -4.84
C LEU A 95 14.38 7.53 -4.62
N PRO A 96 14.43 8.50 -5.56
CA PRO A 96 15.22 9.71 -5.37
C PRO A 96 14.82 10.49 -4.10
N PRO A 97 15.75 11.13 -3.37
CA PRO A 97 15.47 11.85 -2.13
C PRO A 97 14.34 12.90 -2.24
N GLU A 98 14.24 13.59 -3.37
CA GLU A 98 13.19 14.57 -3.64
C GLU A 98 11.78 13.97 -3.68
N CYS A 99 11.67 12.65 -3.88
CA CYS A 99 10.42 11.91 -3.91
C CYS A 99 9.99 11.41 -2.52
N HIS A 100 10.90 11.42 -1.51
CA HIS A 100 10.62 10.89 -0.18
C HIS A 100 9.44 11.60 0.51
N GLN A 101 9.26 12.89 0.23
CA GLN A 101 8.14 13.70 0.75
C GLN A 101 6.75 13.21 0.28
N PHE A 102 6.69 12.37 -0.75
CA PHE A 102 5.44 11.80 -1.26
C PHE A 102 5.13 10.42 -0.65
N ILE A 103 6.01 9.90 0.20
CA ILE A 103 5.78 8.68 0.96
C ILE A 103 5.29 9.08 2.34
N VAL A 104 4.15 8.52 2.75
CA VAL A 104 3.61 8.79 4.08
C VAL A 104 4.47 8.05 5.11
N PRO A 105 5.11 8.79 6.04
CA PRO A 105 6.03 8.19 6.99
C PRO A 105 5.30 7.24 7.93
N ILE A 106 6.04 6.21 8.36
CA ILE A 106 5.64 5.35 9.45
C ILE A 106 6.63 5.51 10.60
N GLU A 107 6.11 5.90 11.75
CA GLU A 107 6.89 6.06 12.97
C GLU A 107 6.65 4.83 13.85
N ILE A 108 7.69 4.04 14.06
CA ILE A 108 7.60 2.85 14.89
C ILE A 108 7.50 3.25 16.36
N SER A 109 6.43 2.81 17.03
CA SER A 109 6.18 3.01 18.46
C SER A 109 6.73 1.85 19.30
N GLU A 110 6.54 1.92 20.61
CA GLU A 110 6.97 0.89 21.58
C GLU A 110 6.37 -0.50 21.29
N THR A 111 5.21 -0.56 20.66
CA THR A 111 4.51 -1.82 20.35
C THR A 111 3.91 -1.76 18.95
N ALA A 112 3.73 -2.94 18.33
CA ALA A 112 3.03 -3.05 17.05
C ALA A 112 1.64 -2.41 17.09
N SER A 113 0.91 -2.57 18.19
CA SER A 113 -0.47 -2.11 18.34
C SER A 113 -0.56 -0.60 18.48
N LYS A 114 0.35 0.03 19.24
CA LYS A 114 0.46 1.49 19.25
C LYS A 114 0.84 2.04 17.88
N THR A 115 1.80 1.40 17.20
CA THR A 115 2.21 1.79 15.85
C THR A 115 1.04 1.69 14.86
N ALA A 116 0.24 0.63 14.94
CA ALA A 116 -0.92 0.43 14.06
C ALA A 116 -2.00 1.48 14.32
N LEU A 117 -2.29 1.80 15.58
CA LEU A 117 -3.23 2.86 15.95
C LEU A 117 -2.79 4.24 15.44
N GLN A 118 -1.50 4.55 15.56
CA GLN A 118 -0.94 5.81 15.05
C GLN A 118 -1.04 5.89 13.53
N TYR A 119 -0.66 4.81 12.84
CA TYR A 119 -0.72 4.76 11.38
C TYR A 119 -2.17 4.77 10.86
N GLU A 120 -3.11 4.18 11.60
CA GLU A 120 -4.54 4.30 11.33
C GLU A 120 -5.01 5.74 11.41
N ALA A 121 -4.63 6.49 12.45
CA ALA A 121 -4.97 7.90 12.58
C ALA A 121 -4.43 8.71 11.39
N THR A 122 -3.19 8.44 10.95
CA THR A 122 -2.61 9.04 9.74
C THR A 122 -3.43 8.73 8.50
N LEU A 123 -3.82 7.47 8.29
CA LEU A 123 -4.61 7.07 7.13
C LEU A 123 -6.02 7.67 7.14
N ARG A 124 -6.65 7.78 8.30
CA ARG A 124 -7.94 8.44 8.46
C ARG A 124 -7.86 9.93 8.14
N SER A 125 -6.86 10.61 8.68
CA SER A 125 -6.64 12.03 8.42
C SER A 125 -6.34 12.29 6.94
N ALA A 126 -5.63 11.40 6.27
CA ALA A 126 -5.23 11.59 4.88
C ALA A 126 -6.34 11.23 3.88
N LEU A 127 -7.12 10.17 4.15
CA LEU A 127 -8.00 9.56 3.14
C LEU A 127 -9.49 9.72 3.46
N CYS A 128 -9.86 10.09 4.69
CA CYS A 128 -11.26 10.35 5.05
C CYS A 128 -11.42 11.41 6.17
N PRO A 129 -10.81 12.61 6.04
CA PRO A 129 -10.76 13.61 7.11
C PRO A 129 -12.13 14.10 7.59
N GLU A 130 -13.13 14.16 6.71
CA GLU A 130 -14.45 14.75 7.00
C GLU A 130 -15.55 13.72 7.27
N GLN A 131 -15.22 12.42 7.33
CA GLN A 131 -16.23 11.36 7.28
C GLN A 131 -16.10 10.39 8.46
N ILE A 132 -16.67 10.79 9.60
CA ILE A 132 -16.80 9.95 10.79
C ILE A 132 -17.52 8.64 10.41
N GLY A 133 -16.92 7.50 10.77
CA GLY A 133 -17.47 6.18 10.51
C GLY A 133 -17.23 5.61 9.11
N ARG A 134 -16.60 6.38 8.19
CA ARG A 134 -16.11 5.81 6.92
C ARG A 134 -14.70 5.26 7.06
N LEU A 135 -14.37 4.38 6.14
CA LEU A 135 -13.08 3.73 6.06
C LEU A 135 -12.19 4.47 5.07
N PRO A 136 -10.88 4.59 5.37
CA PRO A 136 -9.90 5.03 4.38
C PRO A 136 -10.02 4.20 3.10
N ARG A 137 -9.98 4.86 1.94
CA ARG A 137 -9.98 4.21 0.63
C ARG A 137 -8.79 4.68 -0.16
N PHE A 138 -8.08 3.72 -0.74
CA PHE A 138 -7.02 4.00 -1.70
C PHE A 138 -7.59 4.07 -3.10
N ASP A 139 -6.97 4.89 -3.94
CA ASP A 139 -7.24 4.88 -5.39
C ASP A 139 -6.62 3.64 -6.03
N ILE A 140 -5.42 3.25 -5.58
CA ILE A 140 -4.69 2.07 -6.07
C ILE A 140 -4.13 1.28 -4.89
N LEU A 141 -4.26 -0.06 -4.94
CA LEU A 141 -3.56 -0.98 -4.04
C LEU A 141 -2.63 -1.88 -4.86
N PHE A 142 -1.32 -1.79 -4.59
CA PHE A 142 -0.28 -2.56 -5.25
C PHE A 142 0.24 -3.67 -4.31
N LEU A 143 -0.41 -4.84 -4.41
CA LEU A 143 -0.26 -5.93 -3.45
C LEU A 143 0.60 -7.06 -4.03
N GLY A 144 1.58 -7.51 -3.25
CA GLY A 144 2.27 -8.79 -3.46
C GLY A 144 1.44 -9.96 -2.93
N MET A 145 1.76 -11.16 -3.44
CA MET A 145 1.23 -12.42 -2.93
C MET A 145 2.37 -13.41 -2.71
N GLY A 146 2.46 -13.96 -1.52
CA GLY A 146 3.39 -15.01 -1.14
C GLY A 146 3.00 -16.38 -1.70
N PRO A 147 3.92 -17.37 -1.62
CA PRO A 147 3.73 -18.70 -2.20
C PRO A 147 2.64 -19.54 -1.51
N ASP A 148 2.32 -19.21 -0.25
CA ASP A 148 1.21 -19.75 0.53
C ASP A 148 -0.12 -19.00 0.28
N GLY A 149 -0.12 -18.01 -0.61
CA GLY A 149 -1.28 -17.17 -0.90
C GLY A 149 -1.49 -16.02 0.09
N HIS A 150 -0.57 -15.77 1.03
CA HIS A 150 -0.67 -14.56 1.85
C HIS A 150 -0.50 -13.33 0.96
N THR A 151 -1.22 -12.27 1.24
CA THR A 151 -0.89 -10.93 0.76
C THR A 151 -0.57 -10.07 1.96
N CYS A 152 0.18 -8.98 1.80
CA CYS A 152 0.87 -8.24 2.87
C CYS A 152 1.35 -9.17 4.01
N SER A 153 0.67 -9.20 5.14
CA SER A 153 0.91 -10.11 6.27
C SER A 153 -0.38 -10.78 6.77
N LEU A 154 -1.41 -10.90 5.91
CA LEU A 154 -2.58 -11.75 6.13
C LEU A 154 -2.29 -13.16 5.63
N PHE A 155 -1.93 -14.02 6.57
CA PHE A 155 -1.64 -15.42 6.30
C PHE A 155 -2.91 -16.28 6.25
N PRO A 156 -2.92 -17.35 5.42
CA PRO A 156 -4.00 -18.32 5.44
C PRO A 156 -4.31 -18.83 6.85
N ASN A 157 -5.60 -18.99 7.17
CA ASN A 157 -6.11 -19.47 8.46
C ASN A 157 -5.78 -18.58 9.68
N HIS A 158 -5.22 -17.39 9.48
CA HIS A 158 -4.97 -16.47 10.59
C HIS A 158 -6.28 -15.90 11.14
N ARG A 159 -6.38 -15.73 12.48
CA ARG A 159 -7.61 -15.27 13.16
C ARG A 159 -8.12 -13.92 12.66
N LEU A 160 -7.26 -13.10 12.08
CA LEU A 160 -7.67 -11.81 11.53
C LEU A 160 -8.48 -11.91 10.25
N LEU A 161 -8.38 -13.00 9.49
CA LEU A 161 -9.28 -13.25 8.36
C LEU A 161 -10.74 -13.44 8.79
N GLN A 162 -11.00 -13.66 10.08
CA GLN A 162 -12.34 -13.84 10.65
C GLN A 162 -12.94 -12.54 11.21
N LYS A 163 -12.19 -11.44 11.26
CA LYS A 163 -12.63 -10.15 11.79
C LYS A 163 -12.97 -9.18 10.64
N VAL A 164 -14.22 -8.75 10.57
CA VAL A 164 -14.76 -7.89 9.48
C VAL A 164 -14.81 -6.40 9.88
N SER A 165 -14.37 -6.01 11.09
CA SER A 165 -14.76 -4.69 11.64
C SER A 165 -13.81 -4.03 12.67
N LEU A 166 -12.52 -4.32 12.72
CA LEU A 166 -11.67 -3.86 13.85
C LEU A 166 -10.40 -3.16 13.44
N LEU A 167 -10.45 -1.82 13.49
CA LEU A 167 -9.49 -0.82 13.05
C LEU A 167 -8.07 -0.88 13.61
N ALA A 168 -7.90 -1.41 14.83
CA ALA A 168 -6.61 -1.83 15.34
C ALA A 168 -6.81 -2.78 16.53
N SER A 169 -6.31 -4.01 16.42
CA SER A 169 -6.06 -4.87 17.58
C SER A 169 -5.08 -5.98 17.19
N ASP A 170 -4.12 -6.25 18.08
CA ASP A 170 -3.06 -7.27 18.07
C ASP A 170 -3.06 -8.31 16.94
N ALA A 171 -1.92 -8.30 16.23
CA ALA A 171 -1.26 -9.41 15.50
C ALA A 171 -1.67 -9.69 14.03
N PHE A 172 -0.89 -9.16 13.06
CA PHE A 172 -0.60 -9.62 11.66
C PHE A 172 -1.46 -9.13 10.45
N SER A 173 -0.85 -8.72 9.33
CA SER A 173 -1.30 -7.50 8.63
C SER A 173 -1.47 -7.37 7.09
N THR A 174 -2.68 -7.18 6.52
CA THR A 174 -2.98 -6.69 5.12
C THR A 174 -4.26 -5.87 5.02
N ILE A 175 -4.23 -4.83 4.19
CA ILE A 175 -5.41 -4.08 3.77
C ILE A 175 -6.09 -4.76 2.57
N VAL A 176 -7.22 -5.41 2.81
CA VAL A 176 -8.30 -5.57 1.81
C VAL A 176 -9.46 -4.72 2.30
N SER A 177 -9.93 -3.76 1.50
CA SER A 177 -11.02 -2.86 1.84
C SER A 177 -12.35 -3.61 2.02
N PHE A 178 -12.61 -4.10 3.22
CA PHE A 178 -13.92 -4.09 3.88
C PHE A 178 -13.67 -3.86 5.37
N GLY A 179 -14.33 -2.87 5.96
CA GLY A 179 -14.48 -2.84 7.42
C GLY A 179 -13.30 -2.37 8.27
N GLY A 180 -12.31 -1.65 7.73
CA GLY A 180 -11.43 -0.80 8.53
C GLY A 180 -10.45 -1.51 9.44
N THR A 181 -9.20 -1.64 8.99
CA THR A 181 -8.02 -1.82 9.85
C THR A 181 -6.73 -1.77 9.04
N ILE A 182 -5.69 -1.15 9.62
CA ILE A 182 -4.33 -1.13 9.10
C ILE A 182 -3.39 -1.80 10.10
N LEU A 183 -2.31 -2.37 9.61
CA LEU A 183 -1.89 -3.68 10.03
C LEU A 183 -0.34 -3.70 9.95
N LEU A 184 0.36 -4.12 11.03
CA LEU A 184 1.84 -4.16 11.15
C LEU A 184 2.38 -5.46 11.80
N ARG A 185 3.61 -5.90 11.45
CA ARG A 185 4.23 -7.19 11.86
C ARG A 185 5.36 -7.02 12.89
N ASN A 186 5.28 -7.71 14.04
CA ASN A 186 6.44 -8.01 14.90
C ASN A 186 7.08 -9.34 14.44
N LEU A 187 8.42 -9.41 14.42
CA LEU A 187 9.15 -10.67 14.34
C LEU A 187 9.10 -11.41 15.67
#